data_AF-A0A7R9GI23-F1
#
_entry.id   AF-A0A7R9GI23-F1
#
_cell.length_a   1.000
_cell.length_b   1.000
_cell.length_c   1.000
_cell.angle_alpha   90.00
_cell.angle_beta   90.00
_cell.angle_gamma   90.00
#
_symmetry.space_group_name_H-M   'P 1'
#
loop_
_entity.id
_entity.type
_entity.pdbx_description
1 polymer ?
#
loop_
_entity_poly.entity_id
_entity_poly.type
_entity_poly.pdbx_seq_one_letter_code
_entity_poly.pdbx_strand_id
1 'polypeptide(L)'
;MDAMVDLTGGIAYIIPLAIVDDSNQLTFFKTMYLAFVNGCFLTCDRLVSDDSDEKGLVNKHAYTITNVAFVEAGSDKPYELLCIRNPFANSMEWNGAWSDTDEDNWSKVSEEEKARIGFTPNKEDGKFWMSFENFRTEFTYVQICTVSPDFDDNMHPQGATNPQNLEDPNTKLTDEDIQTRASEMQKTEMIPLRENLDRFSLTPGNYVIIPCSTKGEENQFLLRVYSAKRLLIKELIDPEEPK
;
A
#
# COMPACT_ATOMS: atom_id res chain seq x y z
N MET A 1 -7.36 -0.29 -8.71
CA MET A 1 -7.64 0.42 -7.45
C MET A 1 -9.11 0.31 -7.07
N ASP A 2 -10.00 0.82 -7.92
CA ASP A 2 -11.45 0.93 -7.69
C ASP A 2 -12.12 -0.33 -7.14
N ALA A 3 -11.90 -1.47 -7.78
CA ALA A 3 -12.54 -2.71 -7.37
C ALA A 3 -12.23 -3.13 -5.91
N MET A 4 -11.01 -2.87 -5.41
CA MET A 4 -10.66 -3.26 -4.04
C MET A 4 -11.30 -2.35 -3.00
N VAL A 5 -11.34 -1.04 -3.25
CA VAL A 5 -12.06 -0.10 -2.38
C VAL A 5 -13.55 -0.39 -2.42
N ASP A 6 -14.11 -0.66 -3.60
CA ASP A 6 -15.52 -1.00 -3.77
C ASP A 6 -15.90 -2.30 -3.05
N LEU A 7 -15.00 -3.29 -2.97
CA LEU A 7 -15.24 -4.57 -2.29
C LEU A 7 -15.02 -4.54 -0.77
N THR A 8 -14.09 -3.71 -0.29
CA THR A 8 -13.65 -3.73 1.12
C THR A 8 -14.15 -2.54 1.93
N GLY A 9 -14.53 -1.45 1.27
CA GLY A 9 -14.73 -0.15 1.91
C GLY A 9 -13.45 0.44 2.50
N GLY A 10 -12.29 -0.19 2.27
CA GLY A 10 -11.01 0.15 2.87
C GLY A 10 -10.26 1.28 2.16
N ILE A 11 -8.99 1.39 2.50
CA ILE A 11 -7.99 2.28 1.92
C ILE A 11 -7.05 1.44 1.07
N ALA A 12 -6.75 1.86 -0.15
CA ALA A 12 -5.81 1.18 -1.04
C ALA A 12 -4.61 2.06 -1.36
N TYR A 13 -3.41 1.56 -1.09
CA TYR A 13 -2.15 2.19 -1.46
C TYR A 13 -1.62 1.50 -2.71
N ILE A 14 -1.25 2.27 -3.74
CA ILE A 14 -0.49 1.76 -4.89
C ILE A 14 0.93 2.27 -4.78
N ILE A 15 1.89 1.36 -4.75
CA ILE A 15 3.30 1.68 -4.57
C ILE A 15 4.07 1.18 -5.81
N PRO A 16 4.68 2.09 -6.59
CA PRO A 16 5.55 1.70 -7.69
C PRO A 16 6.81 1.02 -7.16
N LEU A 17 7.13 -0.18 -7.65
CA LEU A 17 8.35 -0.89 -7.23
C LEU A 17 9.62 -0.17 -7.68
N ALA A 18 9.53 0.70 -8.68
CA ALA A 18 10.64 1.53 -9.16
C ALA A 18 11.19 2.52 -8.10
N ILE A 19 10.44 2.81 -7.02
CA ILE A 19 10.93 3.66 -5.92
C ILE A 19 11.71 2.84 -4.86
N VAL A 20 11.74 1.51 -5.01
CA VAL A 20 12.36 0.59 -4.06
C VAL A 20 13.76 0.22 -4.54
N ASP A 21 14.77 0.73 -3.86
CA ASP A 21 16.18 0.51 -4.15
C ASP A 21 16.88 -0.23 -2.99
N ASP A 22 18.19 -0.46 -3.14
CA ASP A 22 18.91 -1.26 -2.15
C ASP A 22 18.99 -0.60 -0.76
N SER A 23 18.83 0.73 -0.68
CA SER A 23 18.85 1.47 0.58
C SER A 23 17.57 1.31 1.39
N ASN A 24 16.43 1.07 0.72
CA ASN A 24 15.11 1.01 1.36
C ASN A 24 14.39 -0.35 1.22
N GLN A 25 14.92 -1.29 0.43
CA GLN A 25 14.28 -2.58 0.14
C GLN A 25 13.88 -3.38 1.39
N LEU A 26 14.74 -3.43 2.41
CA LEU A 26 14.46 -4.18 3.63
C LEU A 26 13.33 -3.54 4.43
N THR A 27 13.30 -2.21 4.49
CA THR A 27 12.22 -1.45 5.15
C THR A 27 10.92 -1.67 4.40
N PHE A 28 10.94 -1.62 3.07
CA PHE A 28 9.77 -1.87 2.25
C PHE A 28 9.22 -3.29 2.41
N PHE A 29 10.09 -4.31 2.38
CA PHE A 29 9.68 -5.69 2.61
C PHE A 29 9.08 -5.89 4.00
N LYS A 30 9.66 -5.25 5.04
CA LYS A 30 9.08 -5.25 6.39
C LYS A 30 7.70 -4.59 6.42
N THR A 31 7.47 -3.52 5.68
CA THR A 31 6.15 -2.91 5.54
C THR A 31 5.15 -3.88 4.90
N MET A 32 5.55 -4.59 3.83
CA MET A 32 4.70 -5.64 3.23
C MET A 32 4.41 -6.79 4.21
N TYR A 33 5.41 -7.22 4.97
CA TYR A 33 5.27 -8.24 6.00
C TYR A 33 4.28 -7.80 7.08
N LEU A 34 4.45 -6.58 7.61
CA LEU A 34 3.54 -5.99 8.59
C LEU A 34 2.11 -5.87 8.04
N ALA A 35 1.95 -5.43 6.80
CA ALA A 35 0.64 -5.38 6.14
C ALA A 35 0.00 -6.78 6.10
N PHE A 36 0.75 -7.80 5.66
CA PHE A 36 0.26 -9.16 5.57
C PHE A 36 -0.15 -9.73 6.94
N VAL A 37 0.69 -9.61 7.97
CA VAL A 37 0.36 -10.13 9.31
C VAL A 37 -0.79 -9.37 10.00
N ASN A 38 -1.02 -8.11 9.63
CA ASN A 38 -2.18 -7.34 10.09
C ASN A 38 -3.44 -7.60 9.25
N GLY A 39 -3.42 -8.56 8.33
CA GLY A 39 -4.58 -8.97 7.54
C GLY A 39 -4.94 -8.02 6.40
N CYS A 40 -4.01 -7.16 5.98
CA CYS A 40 -4.19 -6.40 4.75
C CYS A 40 -4.28 -7.34 3.55
N PHE A 41 -5.02 -6.92 2.53
CA PHE A 41 -5.08 -7.62 1.26
C PHE A 41 -4.02 -7.05 0.32
N LEU A 42 -3.11 -7.91 -0.17
CA LEU A 42 -2.00 -7.50 -1.01
C LEU A 42 -2.16 -8.05 -2.43
N THR A 43 -1.98 -7.18 -3.42
CA THR A 43 -1.91 -7.57 -4.84
C THR A 43 -0.69 -6.96 -5.50
N CYS A 44 -0.36 -7.44 -6.68
CA CYS A 44 0.70 -6.85 -7.49
C CYS A 44 0.35 -6.92 -8.98
N ASP A 45 0.92 -6.01 -9.75
CA ASP A 45 0.68 -5.91 -11.18
C ASP A 45 2.00 -6.00 -11.93
N ARG A 46 1.99 -6.76 -13.03
CA ARG A 46 3.09 -6.84 -13.97
C ARG A 46 2.69 -6.14 -15.26
N LEU A 47 3.26 -4.97 -15.52
CA LEU A 47 2.95 -4.12 -16.69
C LEU A 47 4.13 -4.02 -17.64
N VAL A 48 4.59 -5.17 -18.14
CA VAL A 48 5.61 -5.26 -19.19
C VAL A 48 4.93 -5.26 -20.56
N SER A 49 5.54 -4.61 -21.56
CA SER A 49 4.98 -4.45 -22.91
C SER A 49 4.94 -5.75 -23.71
N ASP A 50 5.90 -6.64 -23.46
CA ASP A 50 6.13 -7.84 -24.26
C ASP A 50 5.07 -8.91 -23.99
N ASP A 51 4.67 -9.66 -25.01
CA ASP A 51 3.55 -10.61 -24.89
C ASP A 51 4.02 -12.02 -24.49
N SER A 52 5.32 -12.30 -24.50
CA SER A 52 5.91 -13.58 -24.10
C SER A 52 6.87 -13.41 -22.93
N ASP A 53 6.77 -14.31 -21.96
CA ASP A 53 7.69 -14.38 -20.82
C ASP A 53 8.24 -15.80 -20.69
N GLU A 54 9.56 -15.93 -20.74
CA GLU A 54 10.23 -17.22 -20.60
C GLU A 54 10.25 -17.72 -19.14
N LYS A 55 9.91 -16.85 -18.18
CA LYS A 55 9.95 -17.12 -16.74
C LYS A 55 8.60 -17.59 -16.18
N GLY A 56 7.62 -17.81 -17.04
CA GLY A 56 6.28 -18.29 -16.69
C GLY A 56 5.31 -17.24 -16.15
N LEU A 57 5.65 -15.96 -16.24
CA LEU A 57 4.82 -14.85 -15.76
C LEU A 57 3.98 -14.22 -16.89
N VAL A 58 2.69 -14.05 -16.66
CA VAL A 58 1.78 -13.31 -17.55
C VAL A 58 1.97 -11.79 -17.41
N ASN A 59 2.09 -11.11 -18.55
CA ASN A 59 2.19 -9.66 -18.67
C ASN A 59 0.84 -8.96 -18.72
N LYS A 60 0.82 -7.67 -18.38
CA LYS A 60 -0.38 -6.82 -18.31
C LYS A 60 -1.46 -7.46 -17.43
N HIS A 61 -1.01 -8.06 -16.32
CA HIS A 61 -1.84 -8.93 -15.49
C HIS A 61 -1.66 -8.65 -13.99
N ALA A 62 -2.73 -8.89 -13.25
CA ALA A 62 -2.82 -8.71 -11.81
C ALA A 62 -2.73 -10.05 -11.08
N TYR A 63 -1.94 -10.07 -10.01
CA TYR A 63 -1.68 -11.22 -9.16
C TYR A 63 -2.03 -10.89 -7.72
N THR A 64 -2.25 -11.92 -6.90
CA THR A 64 -2.45 -11.77 -5.45
C THR A 64 -1.20 -12.19 -4.70
N ILE A 65 -0.75 -11.38 -3.74
CA ILE A 65 0.29 -11.80 -2.80
C ILE A 65 -0.42 -12.50 -1.66
N THR A 66 -0.19 -13.80 -1.52
CA THR A 66 -0.88 -14.68 -0.56
C THR A 66 -0.05 -15.00 0.68
N ASN A 67 1.26 -14.74 0.64
CA ASN A 67 2.12 -14.83 1.81
C ASN A 67 3.34 -13.90 1.67
N VAL A 68 3.83 -13.38 2.80
CA VAL A 68 5.05 -12.59 2.92
C VAL A 68 5.83 -13.16 4.10
N ALA A 69 7.04 -13.66 3.87
CA ALA A 69 7.78 -14.38 4.90
C ALA A 69 9.29 -14.13 4.84
N PHE A 70 9.89 -14.00 6.02
CA PHE A 70 11.31 -14.29 6.21
C PHE A 70 11.46 -15.82 6.35
N VAL A 71 12.35 -16.43 5.58
CA VAL A 71 12.53 -17.89 5.52
C VAL A 71 13.97 -18.27 5.85
N GLU A 72 14.15 -19.12 6.86
CA GLU A 72 15.47 -19.66 7.22
C GLU A 72 15.87 -20.82 6.29
N ALA A 73 17.01 -20.67 5.59
CA ALA A 73 17.47 -21.65 4.61
C ALA A 73 19.00 -21.89 4.67
N GLY A 74 19.54 -22.01 5.89
CA GLY A 74 20.94 -22.34 6.14
C GLY A 74 21.96 -21.21 5.91
N SER A 75 21.51 -20.02 5.53
CA SER A 75 22.29 -18.78 5.47
C SER A 75 22.34 -18.05 6.81
N ASP A 76 23.31 -17.14 6.98
CA ASP A 76 23.43 -16.29 8.19
C ASP A 76 22.23 -15.35 8.40
N LYS A 77 21.48 -15.06 7.32
CA LYS A 77 20.29 -14.21 7.33
C LYS A 77 19.14 -14.92 6.64
N PRO A 78 17.89 -14.74 7.11
CA PRO A 78 16.72 -15.30 6.43
C PRO A 78 16.51 -14.64 5.06
N TYR A 79 15.90 -15.38 4.14
CA TYR A 79 15.50 -14.89 2.83
C TYR A 79 14.15 -14.17 2.90
N GLU A 80 14.04 -13.02 2.23
CA GLU A 80 12.79 -12.31 2.02
C GLU A 80 12.00 -12.92 0.85
N LEU A 81 11.00 -13.74 1.14
CA LEU A 81 10.20 -14.44 0.13
C LEU A 81 8.73 -13.99 0.09
N LEU A 82 8.17 -14.00 -1.11
CA LEU A 82 6.76 -13.74 -1.38
C LEU A 82 6.11 -14.97 -2.01
N CYS A 83 4.91 -15.33 -1.56
CA CYS A 83 4.05 -16.29 -2.25
C CYS A 83 3.00 -15.54 -3.06
N ILE A 84 3.03 -15.71 -4.37
CA ILE A 84 2.20 -14.98 -5.32
C ILE A 84 1.30 -15.97 -6.04
N ARG A 85 0.05 -15.57 -6.28
CA ARG A 85 -0.95 -16.37 -6.97
C ARG A 85 -1.43 -15.70 -8.24
N ASN A 86 -1.37 -16.44 -9.35
CA ASN A 86 -2.10 -16.12 -10.57
C ASN A 86 -3.58 -16.56 -10.42
N PRO A 87 -4.56 -15.65 -10.51
CA PRO A 87 -5.97 -16.01 -10.36
C PRO A 87 -6.54 -16.85 -11.51
N PHE A 88 -5.94 -16.81 -12.71
CA PHE A 88 -6.48 -17.44 -13.91
C PHE A 88 -5.68 -18.63 -14.44
N ALA A 89 -4.46 -18.84 -13.93
CA ALA A 89 -3.57 -19.86 -14.47
C ALA A 89 -3.23 -20.90 -13.42
N ASN A 90 -3.51 -22.15 -13.76
CA ASN A 90 -3.10 -23.31 -12.97
C ASN A 90 -1.66 -23.72 -13.35
N SER A 91 -1.14 -23.26 -14.50
CA SER A 91 0.10 -23.78 -15.10
C SER A 91 1.07 -22.70 -15.59
N MET A 92 0.79 -21.40 -15.36
CA MET A 92 1.71 -20.30 -15.67
C MET A 92 2.22 -19.72 -14.36
N GLU A 93 3.27 -20.37 -13.86
CA GLU A 93 3.91 -20.09 -12.58
C GLU A 93 5.38 -19.73 -12.80
N TRP A 94 5.93 -18.96 -11.86
CA TRP A 94 7.33 -18.62 -11.84
C TRP A 94 8.21 -19.86 -11.87
N ASN A 95 9.19 -19.91 -12.79
CA ASN A 95 10.10 -21.05 -12.96
C ASN A 95 11.56 -20.75 -12.55
N GLY A 96 11.80 -19.61 -11.89
CA GLY A 96 13.13 -19.21 -11.42
C GLY A 96 13.39 -19.61 -9.96
N ALA A 97 14.37 -18.96 -9.33
CA ALA A 97 14.74 -19.25 -7.95
C ALA A 97 13.54 -19.11 -6.99
N TRP A 98 13.43 -20.06 -6.07
CA TRP A 98 12.32 -20.23 -5.11
C TRP A 98 10.98 -20.63 -5.73
N SER A 99 10.91 -20.97 -7.02
CA SER A 99 9.70 -21.60 -7.59
C SER A 99 9.29 -22.84 -6.81
N ASP A 100 8.05 -23.28 -6.98
CA ASP A 100 7.55 -24.52 -6.36
C ASP A 100 8.28 -25.80 -6.85
N THR A 101 9.05 -25.66 -7.94
CA THR A 101 9.87 -26.68 -8.60
C THR A 101 11.38 -26.57 -8.27
N ASP A 102 11.81 -25.53 -7.53
CA ASP A 102 13.22 -25.28 -7.19
C ASP A 102 13.70 -26.12 -5.99
N GLU A 103 13.97 -27.40 -6.24
CA GLU A 103 14.45 -28.33 -5.21
C GLU A 103 15.78 -27.88 -4.56
N ASP A 104 16.64 -27.18 -5.29
CA ASP A 104 17.97 -26.78 -4.82
C ASP A 104 17.89 -25.75 -3.68
N ASN A 105 16.95 -24.80 -3.75
CA ASN A 105 16.73 -23.86 -2.65
C ASN A 105 15.82 -24.42 -1.56
N TRP A 106 14.74 -25.13 -1.93
CA TRP A 106 13.82 -25.68 -0.95
C TRP A 106 14.40 -26.84 -0.12
N SER A 107 15.41 -27.56 -0.62
CA SER A 107 16.12 -28.59 0.15
C SER A 107 16.90 -28.03 1.35
N LYS A 108 17.20 -26.72 1.35
CA LYS A 108 17.92 -26.03 2.45
C LYS A 108 16.97 -25.56 3.56
N VAL A 109 15.67 -25.54 3.31
CA VAL A 109 14.63 -25.11 4.26
C VAL A 109 14.13 -26.32 5.06
N SER A 110 14.00 -26.17 6.38
CA SER A 110 13.50 -27.27 7.23
C SER A 110 12.02 -27.58 6.93
N GLU A 111 11.60 -28.82 7.20
CA GLU A 111 10.19 -29.21 7.02
C GLU A 111 9.23 -28.44 7.93
N GLU A 112 9.69 -28.05 9.13
CA GLU A 112 8.93 -27.19 10.04
C GLU A 112 8.71 -25.80 9.44
N GLU A 113 9.74 -25.23 8.83
CA GLU A 113 9.68 -23.93 8.19
C GLU A 113 8.79 -23.94 6.94
N LYS A 114 8.89 -25.00 6.12
CA LYS A 114 7.97 -25.23 4.98
C LYS A 114 6.53 -25.35 5.45
N ALA A 115 6.27 -26.08 6.53
CA ALA A 115 4.94 -26.21 7.10
C ALA A 115 4.41 -24.87 7.64
N ARG A 116 5.27 -24.07 8.30
CA ARG A 116 4.93 -22.72 8.81
C ARG A 116 4.47 -21.79 7.70
N ILE A 117 5.16 -21.79 6.56
CA ILE A 117 4.82 -20.91 5.44
C ILE A 117 3.77 -21.52 4.50
N GLY A 118 3.39 -22.79 4.70
CA GLY A 118 2.43 -23.50 3.85
C GLY A 118 2.98 -23.78 2.45
N PHE A 119 4.27 -24.08 2.32
CA PHE A 119 4.89 -24.42 1.04
C PHE A 119 4.33 -25.76 0.51
N THR A 120 3.91 -25.77 -0.75
CA THR A 120 3.43 -26.96 -1.46
C THR A 120 4.20 -27.12 -2.76
N PRO A 121 5.16 -28.05 -2.86
CA PRO A 121 5.98 -28.21 -4.06
C PRO A 121 5.20 -28.80 -5.23
N ASN A 122 5.61 -28.46 -6.46
CA ASN A 122 5.13 -29.02 -7.73
C ASN A 122 3.61 -29.05 -7.86
N LYS A 123 2.93 -27.94 -7.58
CA LYS A 123 1.46 -27.90 -7.54
C LYS A 123 0.93 -26.85 -8.50
N GLU A 124 0.19 -27.32 -9.49
CA GLU A 124 -0.51 -26.51 -10.48
C GLU A 124 -1.76 -25.79 -9.90
N ASP A 125 -1.56 -24.85 -8.97
CA ASP A 125 -2.64 -24.05 -8.37
C ASP A 125 -2.51 -22.53 -8.58
N GLY A 126 -1.56 -22.15 -9.42
CA GLY A 126 -1.19 -20.80 -9.75
C GLY A 126 -0.34 -20.12 -8.69
N LYS A 127 0.04 -20.81 -7.60
CA LYS A 127 0.83 -20.24 -6.51
C LYS A 127 2.30 -20.62 -6.64
N PHE A 128 3.13 -19.61 -6.65
CA PHE A 128 4.57 -19.77 -6.67
C PHE A 128 5.22 -18.87 -5.62
N TRP A 129 6.43 -19.25 -5.22
CA TRP A 129 7.27 -18.44 -4.36
C TRP A 129 8.38 -17.78 -5.19
N MET A 130 8.83 -16.60 -4.76
CA MET A 130 10.00 -15.94 -5.32
C MET A 130 10.69 -15.06 -4.29
N SER A 131 11.95 -14.73 -4.52
CA SER A 131 12.67 -13.74 -3.72
C SER A 131 12.10 -12.34 -3.92
N PHE A 132 12.17 -11.50 -2.90
CA PHE A 132 11.80 -10.09 -3.02
C PHE A 132 12.66 -9.36 -4.05
N GLU A 133 13.93 -9.76 -4.22
CA GLU A 133 14.82 -9.23 -5.25
C GLU A 133 14.26 -9.47 -6.66
N ASN A 134 13.89 -10.72 -6.98
CA ASN A 134 13.29 -11.01 -8.29
C ASN A 134 11.90 -10.38 -8.42
N PHE A 135 11.14 -10.32 -7.34
CA PHE A 135 9.85 -9.64 -7.38
C PHE A 135 9.96 -8.17 -7.82
N ARG A 136 10.96 -7.42 -7.31
CA ARG A 136 11.22 -6.03 -7.72
C ARG A 136 11.56 -5.90 -9.20
N THR A 137 12.23 -6.89 -9.78
CA THR A 137 12.63 -6.85 -11.20
C THR A 137 11.50 -7.28 -12.13
N GLU A 138 10.63 -8.18 -11.68
CA GLU A 138 9.58 -8.76 -12.52
C GLU A 138 8.23 -8.05 -12.44
N PHE A 139 7.93 -7.33 -11.35
CA PHE A 139 6.65 -6.67 -11.12
C PHE A 139 6.78 -5.14 -11.13
N THR A 140 5.67 -4.45 -11.39
CA THR A 140 5.64 -2.98 -11.56
C THR A 140 5.07 -2.27 -10.34
N TYR A 141 3.97 -2.78 -9.80
CA TYR A 141 3.26 -2.17 -8.68
C TYR A 141 2.90 -3.20 -7.61
N VAL A 142 2.91 -2.75 -6.36
CA VAL A 142 2.26 -3.43 -5.23
C VAL A 142 1.04 -2.61 -4.84
N GLN A 143 -0.08 -3.27 -4.59
CA GLN A 143 -1.25 -2.65 -3.98
C GLN A 143 -1.47 -3.26 -2.59
N ILE A 144 -1.60 -2.40 -1.58
CA ILE A 144 -1.91 -2.80 -0.21
C ILE A 144 -3.27 -2.21 0.14
N CYS A 145 -4.25 -3.06 0.38
CA CYS A 145 -5.58 -2.66 0.79
C CYS A 145 -5.82 -3.03 2.25
N THR A 146 -6.25 -2.06 3.03
CA THR A 146 -6.53 -2.24 4.45
C THR A 146 -7.89 -1.66 4.82
N VAL A 147 -8.58 -2.32 5.75
CA VAL A 147 -9.76 -1.76 6.43
C VAL A 147 -9.38 -0.91 7.65
N SER A 148 -8.14 -1.02 8.13
CA SER A 148 -7.59 -0.23 9.25
C SER A 148 -6.32 0.52 8.82
N PRO A 149 -6.24 1.84 8.99
CA PRO A 149 -5.13 2.67 8.49
C PRO A 149 -3.75 2.34 9.09
N ASP A 150 -3.67 1.66 10.23
CA ASP A 150 -2.47 1.61 11.08
C ASP A 150 -1.63 0.33 10.95
N PHE A 151 -1.60 -0.30 9.78
CA PHE A 151 -0.90 -1.60 9.63
C PHE A 151 0.64 -1.52 9.68
N ASP A 152 1.23 -0.33 9.56
CA ASP A 152 2.66 -0.12 9.34
C ASP A 152 3.37 0.70 10.45
N ASP A 153 2.73 0.87 11.61
CA ASP A 153 3.26 1.59 12.79
C ASP A 153 3.86 2.98 12.49
N ASN A 154 3.27 3.71 11.52
CA ASN A 154 3.70 5.06 11.11
C ASN A 154 5.14 5.13 10.57
N MET A 155 5.61 4.10 9.86
CA MET A 155 6.91 4.10 9.15
C MET A 155 7.07 5.23 8.11
N HIS A 156 6.05 6.06 7.89
CA HIS A 156 6.12 7.28 7.07
C HIS A 156 5.78 8.54 7.87
N PRO A 157 6.75 9.15 8.60
CA PRO A 157 6.53 10.42 9.27
C PRO A 157 6.67 11.57 8.26
N GLN A 158 5.57 12.21 7.88
CA GLN A 158 5.59 13.59 7.40
C GLN A 158 5.20 14.47 8.58
N GLY A 159 6.21 15.11 9.19
CA GLY A 159 6.05 15.93 10.38
C GLY A 159 5.43 17.28 10.06
N ALA A 160 4.33 17.61 10.75
CA ALA A 160 3.78 18.96 10.77
C ALA A 160 4.11 19.66 12.09
N THR A 161 4.56 20.90 12.01
CA THR A 161 4.68 21.81 13.15
C THR A 161 3.32 22.46 13.46
N ASN A 162 3.17 23.00 14.67
CA ASN A 162 1.92 23.60 15.12
C ASN A 162 2.02 25.13 15.05
N PRO A 163 1.14 25.84 14.32
CA PRO A 163 0.92 27.24 14.58
C PRO A 163 0.18 27.41 15.92
N GLN A 164 0.88 27.95 16.92
CA GLN A 164 0.29 28.30 18.21
C GLN A 164 -0.68 29.48 18.03
N ASN A 165 -1.99 29.20 17.98
CA ASN A 165 -3.11 30.02 18.48
C ASN A 165 -4.41 29.54 17.81
N LEU A 166 -5.27 28.87 18.58
CA LEU A 166 -6.59 28.47 18.11
C LEU A 166 -7.63 29.42 18.70
N GLU A 167 -8.05 30.38 17.88
CA GLU A 167 -9.31 31.11 18.05
C GLU A 167 -10.51 30.15 17.95
N ASP A 168 -11.71 30.65 18.25
CA ASP A 168 -12.97 29.89 18.20
C ASP A 168 -13.07 29.06 16.91
N PRO A 169 -13.27 27.73 16.99
CA PRO A 169 -13.37 26.84 15.83
C PRO A 169 -14.54 27.15 14.89
N ASN A 170 -15.45 28.07 15.24
CA ASN A 170 -16.53 28.55 14.35
C ASN A 170 -16.23 29.89 13.68
N THR A 171 -15.03 30.47 13.86
CA THR A 171 -14.64 31.66 13.11
C THR A 171 -14.43 31.29 11.64
N LYS A 172 -15.11 32.00 10.74
CA LYS A 172 -14.95 31.83 9.28
C LYS A 172 -13.49 32.14 8.92
N LEU A 173 -12.81 31.16 8.32
CA LEU A 173 -11.46 31.38 7.80
C LEU A 173 -11.52 32.42 6.67
N THR A 174 -10.66 33.42 6.72
CA THR A 174 -10.50 34.37 5.63
C THR A 174 -9.60 33.79 4.53
N ASP A 175 -9.66 34.33 3.31
CA ASP A 175 -8.72 33.96 2.24
C ASP A 175 -7.26 34.17 2.67
N GLU A 176 -7.01 35.21 3.49
CA GLU A 176 -5.70 35.49 4.07
C GLU A 176 -5.26 34.43 5.09
N ASP A 177 -6.17 33.94 5.95
CA ASP A 177 -5.90 32.82 6.86
C ASP A 177 -5.56 31.54 6.10
N ILE A 178 -6.26 31.25 5.01
CA ILE A 178 -5.96 30.12 4.14
C ILE A 178 -4.58 30.34 3.51
N GLN A 179 -4.28 31.51 2.95
CA GLN A 179 -2.98 31.77 2.31
C GLN A 179 -1.79 31.71 3.28
N THR A 180 -1.95 32.20 4.51
CA THR A 180 -0.87 32.22 5.51
C THR A 180 -0.71 30.89 6.24
N ARG A 181 -1.79 30.16 6.51
CA ARG A 181 -1.77 28.91 7.30
C ARG A 181 -1.78 27.63 6.46
N ALA A 182 -2.16 27.68 5.18
CA ALA A 182 -2.15 26.50 4.29
C ALA A 182 -0.74 26.00 3.94
N SER A 183 0.30 26.76 4.27
CA SER A 183 1.67 26.47 3.83
C SER A 183 2.30 25.23 4.50
N GLU A 184 1.76 24.73 5.61
CA GLU A 184 2.40 23.63 6.34
C GLU A 184 1.95 22.23 5.87
N MET A 185 0.77 22.07 5.22
CA MET A 185 0.20 20.74 4.93
C MET A 185 -0.69 20.67 3.69
N GLN A 186 -0.18 21.13 2.56
CA GLN A 186 -0.85 20.95 1.26
C GLN A 186 -0.30 19.72 0.56
N LYS A 187 -1.19 18.87 0.02
CA LYS A 187 -0.77 17.82 -0.91
C LYS A 187 -0.01 18.47 -2.06
N THR A 188 1.26 18.10 -2.23
CA THR A 188 2.20 18.78 -3.14
C THR A 188 1.81 18.62 -4.61
N GLU A 189 1.02 17.57 -4.93
CA GLU A 189 0.49 17.31 -6.26
C GLU A 189 -0.98 16.89 -6.22
N MET A 190 -1.86 17.63 -6.90
CA MET A 190 -3.26 17.26 -7.11
C MET A 190 -3.36 16.37 -8.35
N ILE A 191 -3.43 15.06 -8.13
CA ILE A 191 -3.48 14.06 -9.20
C ILE A 191 -4.96 13.78 -9.53
N PRO A 192 -5.38 13.76 -10.81
CA PRO A 192 -6.75 13.49 -11.23
C PRO A 192 -7.10 12.00 -11.11
N LEU A 193 -7.08 11.48 -9.88
CA LEU A 193 -7.49 10.13 -9.53
C LEU A 193 -8.88 10.14 -8.89
N ARG A 194 -9.62 9.02 -9.00
CA ARG A 194 -10.91 8.82 -8.32
C ARG A 194 -10.78 9.01 -6.80
N GLU A 195 -9.65 8.62 -6.23
CA GLU A 195 -9.32 8.79 -4.82
C GLU A 195 -7.95 9.43 -4.66
N ASN A 196 -7.86 10.43 -3.79
CA ASN A 196 -6.62 11.05 -3.37
C ASN A 196 -6.39 10.73 -1.90
N LEU A 197 -5.43 9.85 -1.64
CA LEU A 197 -5.01 9.48 -0.29
C LEU A 197 -3.76 10.25 0.11
N ASP A 198 -3.69 10.62 1.39
CA ASP A 198 -2.49 11.21 2.01
C ASP A 198 -2.45 10.85 3.50
N ARG A 199 -1.25 10.88 4.10
CA ARG A 199 -1.05 10.56 5.52
C ARG A 199 -0.21 11.63 6.19
N PHE A 200 -0.71 12.14 7.31
CA PHE A 200 -0.08 13.20 8.07
C PHE A 200 0.20 12.76 9.50
N SER A 201 1.32 13.22 10.07
CA SER A 201 1.57 13.16 11.51
C SER A 201 1.38 14.54 12.11
N LEU A 202 0.31 14.70 12.89
CA LEU A 202 -0.08 15.97 13.49
C LEU A 202 0.27 16.01 14.97
N THR A 203 0.68 17.19 15.43
CA THR A 203 0.67 17.46 16.88
C THR A 203 -0.78 17.54 17.38
N PRO A 204 -1.07 17.30 18.67
CA PRO A 204 -2.42 17.47 19.17
C PRO A 204 -2.91 18.92 19.01
N GLY A 205 -4.06 19.10 18.35
CA GLY A 205 -4.62 20.42 18.06
C GLY A 205 -5.93 20.33 17.27
N ASN A 206 -6.50 21.48 16.93
CA ASN A 206 -7.62 21.57 16.00
C ASN A 206 -7.09 21.86 14.60
N TYR A 207 -7.65 21.17 13.62
CA TYR A 207 -7.26 21.27 12.21
C TYR A 207 -8.49 21.44 11.35
N VAL A 208 -8.33 22.15 10.23
CA VAL A 208 -9.36 22.31 9.21
C VAL A 208 -8.88 21.61 7.95
N ILE A 209 -9.74 20.76 7.38
CA ILE A 209 -9.49 20.09 6.10
C ILE A 209 -10.35 20.79 5.05
N ILE A 210 -9.71 21.33 4.02
CA ILE A 210 -10.39 22.02 2.91
C ILE A 210 -10.25 21.15 1.65
N PRO A 211 -11.25 20.32 1.32
CA PRO A 211 -11.26 19.61 0.04
C PRO A 211 -11.51 20.62 -1.10
N CYS A 212 -10.69 20.59 -2.14
CA CYS A 212 -10.82 21.48 -3.29
C CYS A 212 -10.50 20.77 -4.60
N SER A 213 -10.96 21.35 -5.72
CA SER A 213 -10.57 20.96 -7.08
C SER A 213 -9.66 22.03 -7.68
N THR A 214 -8.85 21.68 -8.67
CA THR A 214 -7.96 22.63 -9.35
C THR A 214 -8.70 23.55 -10.34
N LYS A 215 -9.95 23.24 -10.69
CA LYS A 215 -10.66 23.88 -11.80
C LYS A 215 -11.96 24.60 -11.42
N GLY A 216 -12.26 24.77 -10.13
CA GLY A 216 -13.50 25.46 -9.71
C GLY A 216 -14.77 24.75 -10.19
N GLU A 217 -14.67 23.43 -10.41
CA GLU A 217 -15.76 22.59 -10.91
C GLU A 217 -16.61 22.09 -9.73
N GLU A 218 -17.93 22.21 -9.83
CA GLU A 218 -18.88 21.58 -8.91
C GLU A 218 -18.83 20.06 -9.06
N ASN A 219 -18.53 19.36 -7.97
CA ASN A 219 -18.41 17.91 -7.93
C ASN A 219 -18.89 17.36 -6.59
N GLN A 220 -19.36 16.11 -6.60
CA GLN A 220 -19.64 15.37 -5.36
C GLN A 220 -18.38 14.62 -4.94
N PHE A 221 -18.08 14.63 -3.64
CA PHE A 221 -16.94 13.93 -3.08
C PHE A 221 -17.31 13.27 -1.74
N LEU A 222 -16.47 12.33 -1.30
CA LEU A 222 -16.53 11.74 0.03
C LEU A 222 -15.17 11.93 0.70
N LEU A 223 -15.15 12.60 1.85
CA LEU A 223 -13.96 12.72 2.69
C LEU A 223 -13.99 11.65 3.78
N ARG A 224 -12.96 10.78 3.81
CA ARG A 224 -12.77 9.78 4.86
C ARG A 224 -11.53 10.15 5.66
N VAL A 225 -11.68 10.29 6.98
CA VAL A 225 -10.58 10.61 7.89
C VAL A 225 -10.38 9.44 8.84
N TYR A 226 -9.16 8.92 8.86
CA TYR A 226 -8.75 7.82 9.70
C TYR A 226 -7.66 8.28 10.68
N SER A 227 -7.71 7.79 11.92
CA SER A 227 -6.72 8.16 12.94
C SER A 227 -6.53 7.03 13.95
N ALA A 228 -5.27 6.84 14.34
CA ALA A 228 -4.88 5.96 15.43
C ALA A 228 -5.46 6.40 16.80
N LYS A 229 -5.90 7.66 16.91
CA LYS A 229 -6.50 8.22 18.13
C LYS A 229 -7.93 8.66 17.86
N ARG A 230 -8.74 8.71 18.91
CA ARG A 230 -10.10 9.24 18.81
C ARG A 230 -10.07 10.70 18.36
N LEU A 231 -10.77 10.99 17.27
CA LEU A 231 -10.98 12.35 16.77
C LEU A 231 -12.38 12.86 17.11
N LEU A 232 -12.50 14.18 17.26
CA LEU A 232 -13.77 14.89 17.18
C LEU A 232 -13.83 15.56 15.82
N ILE A 233 -14.76 15.13 14.98
CA ILE A 233 -14.94 15.67 13.62
C ILE A 233 -16.28 16.42 13.60
N LYS A 234 -16.25 17.65 13.09
CA LYS A 234 -17.43 18.49 12.88
C LYS A 234 -17.34 19.09 11.48
N GLU A 235 -18.43 19.02 10.75
CA GLU A 235 -18.58 19.76 9.49
C GLU A 235 -18.78 21.25 9.78
N LEU A 236 -17.99 22.10 9.14
CA LEU A 236 -18.11 23.55 9.22
C LEU A 236 -19.04 24.01 8.09
N ILE A 237 -20.34 24.02 8.37
CA ILE A 237 -21.38 24.50 7.44
C ILE A 237 -21.61 25.99 7.71
N ASP A 238 -21.67 26.81 6.67
CA ASP A 238 -22.12 28.20 6.80
C ASP A 238 -23.64 28.18 7.13
N PRO A 239 -24.06 28.67 8.32
CA PRO A 239 -25.47 28.64 8.71
C PRO A 239 -26.38 29.48 7.80
N GLU A 240 -25.82 30.33 6.93
CA GLU A 240 -26.56 31.18 6.00
C GLU A 240 -26.70 30.62 4.57
N GLU A 241 -26.08 29.49 4.24
CA GLU A 241 -26.25 28.87 2.91
C GLU A 241 -27.57 28.07 2.81
N PRO A 242 -28.46 28.39 1.85
CA PRO A 242 -29.70 27.64 1.65
C PRO A 242 -29.41 26.24 1.08
N LYS A 243 -30.04 25.23 1.67
CA LYS A 243 -30.04 23.83 1.20
C LYS A 243 -30.67 23.65 -0.18
#